data_AF-A0A7X2MU19-F1
#
_entry.id   AF-A0A7X2MU19-F1
#
_cell.length_a   1.000
_cell.length_b   1.000
_cell.length_c   1.000
_cell.angle_alpha   90.00
_cell.angle_beta   90.00
_cell.angle_gamma   90.00
#
_symmetry.space_group_name_H-M   'P 1'
#
loop_
_entity.id
_entity.type
_entity.pdbx_description
1 polymer ?
#
loop_
_entity_poly.entity_id
_entity_poly.type
_entity_poly.pdbx_seq_one_letter_code
_entity_poly.pdbx_strand_id
1 'polypeptide(L)'
;LTLLLWMIIPKGFFPQQDNSIIQGTLQAPQSVSYASMAQRTRDVASIIMKDPAVESMTSFVGVDGTNASLNSARLQINLKPLDQRDDRIPAIQQLLQQQVSEVP
;
A
#
# COMPACT_ATOMS: atom_id res chain seq x y z
N LEU A 1 23.42 27.05 28.74
CA LEU A 1 22.69 27.33 27.48
C LEU A 1 22.48 26.07 26.65
N THR A 2 23.44 25.15 26.60
CA THR A 2 23.40 23.90 25.81
C THR A 2 22.31 22.89 26.22
N LEU A 3 21.95 22.83 27.51
CA LEU A 3 20.88 21.94 28.01
C LEU A 3 19.46 22.37 27.60
N LEU A 4 19.25 23.68 27.40
CA LEU A 4 17.95 24.25 27.02
C LEU A 4 17.60 23.92 25.57
N LEU A 5 18.60 23.93 24.67
CA LEU A 5 18.43 23.53 23.27
C LEU A 5 18.04 22.05 23.12
N TRP A 6 18.52 21.17 24.00
CA TRP A 6 18.21 19.74 23.96
C TRP A 6 16.75 19.42 24.32
N MET A 7 16.14 20.22 25.21
CA MET A 7 14.77 20.01 25.67
C MET A 7 13.72 20.60 24.71
N ILE A 8 14.10 21.59 23.91
CA ILE A 8 13.20 22.32 22.98
C ILE A 8 13.18 21.70 21.59
N ILE A 9 14.23 21.00 21.15
CA ILE A 9 14.22 20.34 19.85
C ILE A 9 13.22 19.18 19.92
N PRO A 10 12.05 19.28 19.24
CA PRO A 10 11.16 18.14 19.15
C PRO A 10 11.97 17.04 18.46
N LYS A 11 12.11 15.89 19.11
CA LYS A 11 12.64 14.68 18.45
C LYS A 11 11.60 14.18 17.48
N GLY A 12 11.36 14.95 16.43
CA GLY A 12 10.45 14.65 15.35
C GLY A 12 11.09 13.57 14.50
N PHE A 13 10.33 12.51 14.25
CA PHE A 13 10.65 11.57 13.18
C PHE A 13 10.79 12.35 11.88
N PHE A 14 11.71 11.92 11.01
CA PHE A 14 11.84 12.47 9.66
C PHE A 14 10.45 12.52 8.99
N PRO A 15 10.13 13.60 8.25
CA PRO A 15 8.87 13.68 7.52
C PRO A 15 8.76 12.46 6.60
N GLN A 16 7.57 11.87 6.52
CA GLN A 16 7.34 10.71 5.66
C GLN A 16 7.72 11.08 4.24
N GLN A 17 8.76 10.42 3.74
CA GLN A 17 9.32 10.71 2.44
C GLN A 17 8.41 10.10 1.39
N ASP A 18 8.05 10.92 0.40
CA ASP A 18 7.24 10.46 -0.70
C ASP A 18 8.13 9.70 -1.69
N ASN A 19 8.11 8.37 -1.57
CA ASN A 19 8.93 7.51 -2.42
C ASN A 19 8.18 7.05 -3.67
N SER A 20 6.98 7.60 -3.94
CA SER A 20 6.08 7.16 -5.02
C SER A 20 5.76 5.65 -4.98
N ILE A 21 5.91 5.00 -3.82
CA ILE A 21 5.63 3.57 -3.64
C ILE A 21 4.72 3.42 -2.44
N ILE A 22 3.58 2.76 -2.64
CA ILE A 22 2.68 2.29 -1.59
C ILE A 22 2.80 0.78 -1.49
N GLN A 23 3.01 0.27 -0.29
CA GLN A 23 2.99 -1.17 -0.01
C GLN A 23 1.71 -1.52 0.75
N GLY A 24 1.01 -2.53 0.28
CA GLY A 24 -0.20 -3.05 0.89
C GLY A 24 -0.09 -4.55 1.13
N THR A 25 -0.88 -5.06 2.08
CA THR A 25 -1.04 -6.49 2.30
C THR A 25 -2.52 -6.81 2.31
N LEU A 26 -2.92 -7.78 1.50
CA LEU A 26 -4.26 -8.36 1.50
C LEU A 26 -4.25 -9.60 2.40
N GLN A 27 -5.26 -9.69 3.25
CA GLN A 27 -5.46 -10.83 4.13
C GLN A 27 -6.88 -11.35 3.96
N ALA A 28 -7.00 -12.62 3.60
CA ALA A 28 -8.29 -13.29 3.42
C ALA A 28 -8.47 -14.40 4.48
N PRO A 29 -9.69 -14.98 4.60
CA PRO A 29 -9.94 -16.08 5.51
C PRO A 29 -9.01 -17.27 5.27
N GLN A 30 -8.62 -18.00 6.32
CA GLN A 30 -7.70 -19.14 6.20
C GLN A 30 -8.25 -20.29 5.34
N SER A 31 -9.57 -20.35 5.14
CA SER A 31 -10.24 -21.33 4.29
C SER A 31 -10.26 -20.97 2.79
N VAL A 32 -9.69 -19.83 2.40
CA VAL A 32 -9.67 -19.37 1.01
C VAL A 32 -8.76 -20.26 0.16
N SER A 33 -9.20 -20.60 -1.04
CA SER A 33 -8.34 -21.28 -2.01
C SER A 33 -7.40 -20.30 -2.70
N TYR A 34 -6.24 -20.78 -3.17
CA TYR A 34 -5.31 -19.97 -3.96
C TYR A 34 -5.99 -19.30 -5.16
N ALA A 35 -6.88 -20.02 -5.85
CA ALA A 35 -7.63 -19.49 -6.98
C ALA A 35 -8.55 -18.31 -6.59
N SER A 36 -9.23 -18.40 -5.43
CA SER A 36 -10.06 -17.31 -4.93
C SER A 36 -9.22 -16.10 -4.50
N MET A 37 -8.06 -16.34 -3.88
CA MET A 37 -7.10 -15.27 -3.56
C MET A 37 -6.57 -14.57 -4.81
N ALA A 38 -6.19 -15.34 -5.83
CA ALA A 38 -5.73 -14.79 -7.10
C ALA A 38 -6.82 -13.95 -7.76
N GLN A 39 -8.08 -14.40 -7.71
CA GLN A 39 -9.20 -13.63 -8.24
C GLN A 39 -9.40 -12.31 -7.51
N ARG A 40 -9.52 -12.34 -6.18
CA ARG A 40 -9.68 -11.11 -5.36
C ARG A 40 -8.53 -10.14 -5.57
N THR A 41 -7.31 -10.67 -5.65
CA THR A 41 -6.12 -9.84 -5.89
C THR A 41 -6.17 -9.19 -7.28
N ARG A 42 -6.66 -9.88 -8.32
CA ARG A 42 -6.89 -9.29 -9.64
C ARG A 42 -8.02 -8.26 -9.62
N ASP A 43 -9.07 -8.50 -8.85
CA ASP A 43 -10.18 -7.56 -8.73
C ASP A 43 -9.68 -6.26 -8.07
N VAL A 44 -8.96 -6.38 -6.96
CA VAL A 44 -8.23 -5.27 -6.32
C VAL A 44 -7.28 -4.59 -7.29
N ALA A 45 -6.50 -5.36 -8.05
CA ALA A 45 -5.59 -4.84 -9.06
C ALA A 45 -6.31 -3.96 -10.08
N SER A 46 -7.46 -4.44 -10.57
CA SER A 46 -8.25 -3.73 -11.57
C SER A 46 -8.85 -2.44 -11.04
N ILE A 47 -9.18 -2.38 -9.76
CA ILE A 47 -9.70 -1.19 -9.08
C ILE A 47 -8.57 -0.17 -8.90
N ILE A 48 -7.43 -0.60 -8.37
CA ILE A 48 -6.26 0.26 -8.15
C ILE A 48 -5.76 0.83 -9.49
N MET A 49 -5.72 0.02 -10.56
CA MET A 49 -5.27 0.46 -11.88
C MET A 49 -6.22 1.47 -12.57
N LYS A 50 -7.46 1.64 -12.09
CA LYS A 50 -8.36 2.71 -12.58
C LYS A 50 -7.98 4.08 -12.04
N ASP A 51 -7.20 4.14 -10.96
CA ASP A 51 -6.77 5.40 -10.37
C ASP A 51 -5.69 6.06 -11.26
N PRO A 52 -5.90 7.30 -11.74
CA PRO A 52 -4.95 7.99 -12.59
C PRO A 52 -3.60 8.27 -11.92
N ALA A 53 -3.53 8.23 -10.58
CA ALA A 53 -2.31 8.42 -9.81
C ALA A 53 -1.40 7.17 -9.80
N VAL A 54 -1.91 6.01 -10.19
CA VAL A 54 -1.15 4.75 -10.23
C VAL A 54 -0.40 4.63 -11.56
N GLU A 55 0.91 4.37 -11.49
CA GLU A 55 1.75 4.13 -12.66
C GLU A 55 1.84 2.64 -12.96
N SER A 56 2.10 1.82 -11.95
CA SER A 56 2.15 0.37 -12.07
C SER A 56 1.84 -0.29 -10.74
N MET A 57 1.40 -1.54 -10.79
CA MET A 57 1.15 -2.31 -9.58
C MET A 57 1.59 -3.76 -9.77
N THR A 58 2.28 -4.28 -8.76
CA THR A 58 2.72 -5.66 -8.68
C THR A 58 2.05 -6.34 -7.49
N SER A 59 1.47 -7.52 -7.72
CA SER A 59 0.83 -8.32 -6.68
C SER A 59 1.51 -9.68 -6.55
N PHE A 60 1.86 -10.05 -5.32
CA PHE A 60 2.44 -11.34 -4.96
C PHE A 60 1.40 -12.14 -4.16
N VAL A 61 0.93 -13.25 -4.73
CA VAL A 61 -0.08 -14.13 -4.12
C VAL A 61 0.54 -15.50 -3.88
N GLY A 62 0.36 -16.05 -2.67
CA GLY A 62 0.79 -17.40 -2.31
C GLY A 62 1.99 -17.43 -1.37
N VAL A 63 2.58 -18.61 -1.21
CA VAL A 63 3.71 -18.83 -0.28
C VAL A 63 5.02 -18.55 -1.01
N ASP A 64 5.75 -17.53 -0.57
CA ASP A 64 7.13 -17.26 -1.00
C ASP A 64 8.04 -17.13 0.24
N GLY A 65 9.32 -16.79 0.08
CA GLY A 65 10.24 -16.62 1.22
C GLY A 65 9.86 -15.53 2.24
N THR A 66 8.85 -14.72 1.93
CA THR A 66 8.30 -13.58 2.69
C THR A 66 6.82 -13.73 3.04
N ASN A 67 6.02 -14.43 2.22
CA ASN A 67 4.60 -14.69 2.47
C ASN A 67 4.41 -16.09 3.10
N ALA A 68 4.09 -16.14 4.39
CA ALA A 68 4.01 -17.40 5.15
C ALA A 68 2.75 -18.25 4.85
N SER A 69 1.75 -17.70 4.16
CA SER A 69 0.44 -18.34 4.04
C SER A 69 -0.27 -18.08 2.72
N LEU A 70 -0.99 -19.10 2.23
CA LEU A 70 -1.79 -19.03 1.00
C LEU A 70 -2.94 -18.01 1.05
N ASN A 71 -3.33 -17.56 2.24
CA ASN A 71 -4.39 -16.58 2.46
C ASN A 71 -3.87 -15.13 2.60
N SER A 72 -2.59 -14.90 2.34
CA SER A 72 -1.99 -13.56 2.30
C SER A 72 -1.47 -13.24 0.91
N ALA A 73 -1.58 -11.97 0.53
CA ALA A 73 -0.97 -11.45 -0.67
C ALA A 73 -0.34 -10.08 -0.39
N ARG A 74 0.81 -9.81 -1.01
CA ARG A 74 1.49 -8.53 -0.87
C ARG A 74 1.34 -7.73 -2.15
N LEU A 75 0.97 -6.47 -2.01
CA LEU A 75 0.79 -5.52 -3.10
C LEU A 75 1.88 -4.47 -3.01
N GLN A 76 2.49 -4.18 -4.14
CA GLN A 76 3.35 -3.01 -4.32
C GLN A 76 2.74 -2.16 -5.43
N ILE A 77 2.35 -0.95 -5.07
CA ILE A 77 1.71 0.03 -5.95
C ILE A 77 2.74 1.13 -6.18
N ASN A 78 3.23 1.25 -7.40
CA ASN A 78 4.07 2.36 -7.81
C ASN A 78 3.16 3.46 -8.35
N LEU A 79 3.26 4.63 -7.74
CA LEU A 79 2.54 5.82 -8.12
C LEU A 79 3.36 6.65 -9.09
N LYS A 80 2.67 7.46 -9.89
CA LYS A 80 3.31 8.50 -10.68
C LYS A 80 4.02 9.50 -9.78
N PRO A 81 5.07 10.17 -10.25
CA PRO A 81 5.75 11.21 -9.47
C PRO A 81 4.78 12.34 -9.10
N LEU A 82 5.06 13.03 -7.99
CA LEU A 82 4.16 14.00 -7.35
C LEU A 82 3.78 15.17 -8.27
N ASP A 83 4.59 15.47 -9.27
CA ASP A 83 4.34 16.47 -10.31
C ASP A 83 3.24 16.06 -11.31
N GLN A 84 2.91 14.77 -11.39
CA GLN A 84 1.92 14.20 -12.30
C GLN A 84 0.65 13.70 -11.60
N ARG A 85 0.47 13.98 -10.31
CA ARG A 85 -0.71 13.60 -9.52
C ARG A 85 -1.16 14.74 -8.62
N ASP A 86 -2.47 14.87 -8.45
CA ASP A 86 -3.06 15.96 -7.65
C ASP A 86 -2.92 15.71 -6.13
N ASP A 87 -2.85 14.44 -5.74
CA ASP A 87 -2.86 14.03 -4.34
C ASP A 87 -1.52 13.46 -3.85
N ARG A 88 -1.26 13.63 -2.54
CA ARG A 88 -0.11 13.01 -1.86
C ARG A 88 -0.41 11.57 -1.48
N ILE A 89 0.64 10.78 -1.23
CA ILE A 89 0.54 9.38 -0.79
C ILE A 89 -0.54 9.14 0.28
N PRO A 90 -0.65 9.92 1.37
CA PRO A 90 -1.64 9.64 2.41
C PRO A 90 -3.09 9.69 1.93
N ALA A 91 -3.42 10.64 1.05
CA ALA A 91 -4.76 10.80 0.49
C ALA A 91 -5.08 9.66 -0.48
N ILE A 92 -4.13 9.32 -1.37
CA ILE A 92 -4.24 8.19 -2.30
C ILE A 92 -4.37 6.88 -1.52
N GLN A 93 -3.58 6.66 -0.48
CA GLN A 93 -3.66 5.47 0.36
C GLN A 93 -5.05 5.32 0.97
N GLN A 94 -5.63 6.40 1.49
CA GLN A 94 -6.97 6.36 2.07
C GLN A 94 -8.04 6.07 1.00
N LEU A 95 -7.92 6.69 -0.18
CA LEU A 95 -8.81 6.44 -1.32
C LEU A 95 -8.73 4.98 -1.79
N LEU A 96 -7.52 4.45 -2.00
CA LEU A 96 -7.29 3.06 -2.38
C LEU A 96 -7.82 2.11 -1.32
N GLN A 97 -7.62 2.41 -0.04
CA GLN A 97 -8.16 1.60 1.05
C GLN A 97 -9.69 1.56 1.05
N GLN A 98 -10.35 2.68 0.77
CA GLN A 98 -11.82 2.74 0.62
C GLN A 98 -12.28 1.92 -0.60
N GLN A 99 -11.64 2.10 -1.76
CA GLN A 99 -11.99 1.37 -2.98
C GLN A 99 -11.80 -0.15 -2.83
N VAL A 100 -10.74 -0.58 -2.13
CA VAL A 100 -10.47 -2.00 -1.89
C VAL A 100 -11.41 -2.60 -0.85
N SER A 101 -11.95 -1.80 0.08
CA SER A 101 -12.92 -2.28 1.07
C SER A 101 -14.26 -2.73 0.47
N GLU A 102 -14.53 -2.37 -0.79
CA GLU A 102 -15.70 -2.86 -1.54
C GLU A 102 -15.51 -4.30 -2.06
N VAL A 103 -14.27 -4.81 -2.05
CA VAL A 103 -13.98 -6.20 -2.46
C VAL A 103 -14.28 -7.13 -1.27
N PRO A 104 -15.15 -8.14 -1.44
CA PRO A 104 -15.56 -9.04 -0.36
C PRO A 104 -14.46 -10.03 0.04
#